data_AF-A0A7X6X0C5-F1
#
_entry.id   AF-A0A7X6X0C5-F1
#
_cell.length_a   1.000
_cell.length_b   1.000
_cell.length_c   1.000
_cell.angle_alpha   90.00
_cell.angle_beta   90.00
_cell.angle_gamma   90.00
#
_symmetry.space_group_name_H-M   'P 1'
#
loop_
_entity.id
_entity.type
_entity.pdbx_description
1 polymer ?
#
loop_
_entity_poly.entity_id
_entity_poly.type
_entity_poly.pdbx_seq_one_letter_code
_entity_poly.pdbx_strand_id
1 'polypeptide(L)'
;DGGALFDSRVIVEYLDTLSPVGRLLPQQGRERAAIKSWEAIADGVLDAAIAIFIENNRREPQFRSQAWIDRQQGKIDAALDYMNRSLEEQPAFCTGVNFSLADVAVGCALGYLDLRFEELAWRQHYPNLQRLEEKLRTRASFTSTAPSRR
;
A
#
# COMPACT_ATOMS: atom_id res chain seq x y z
N ASP A 1 30.45 5.45 -1.74
CA ASP A 1 30.47 5.95 -3.14
C ASP A 1 29.59 7.18 -3.37
N GLY A 2 28.79 7.64 -2.39
CA GLY A 2 28.02 8.89 -2.51
C GLY A 2 26.82 8.85 -3.46
N GLY A 3 26.51 7.69 -4.05
CA GLY A 3 25.36 7.51 -4.94
C GLY A 3 24.02 7.55 -4.18
N ALA A 4 23.00 8.06 -4.85
CA ALA A 4 21.62 8.09 -4.34
C ALA A 4 20.77 7.02 -5.04
N LEU A 5 19.86 6.39 -4.29
CA LEU A 5 18.86 5.45 -4.80
C LEU A 5 17.47 6.02 -4.59
N PHE A 6 16.64 5.91 -5.62
CA PHE A 6 15.25 6.32 -5.67
C PHE A 6 14.57 5.56 -6.81
N ASP A 7 13.27 5.32 -6.78
CA ASP A 7 12.25 5.63 -5.77
C ASP A 7 12.14 4.54 -4.68
N SER A 8 11.00 4.46 -3.98
CA SER A 8 10.72 3.42 -2.97
C SER A 8 10.91 1.99 -3.50
N ARG A 9 10.52 1.71 -4.75
CA ARG A 9 10.60 0.38 -5.36
C ARG A 9 12.03 -0.03 -5.62
N VAL A 10 12.85 0.93 -6.07
CA VAL A 10 14.29 0.70 -6.29
C VAL A 10 15.01 0.49 -4.97
N ILE A 11 14.70 1.31 -3.95
CA ILE A 11 15.31 1.20 -2.63
C ILE A 11 14.98 -0.15 -2.00
N VAL A 12 13.71 -0.56 -1.97
CA VAL A 12 13.31 -1.81 -1.29
C VAL A 12 13.88 -3.05 -2.00
N GLU A 13 13.95 -3.03 -3.33
CA GLU A 13 14.54 -4.12 -4.09
C GLU A 13 16.04 -4.23 -3.82
N TYR A 14 16.76 -3.11 -3.77
CA TYR A 14 18.17 -3.09 -3.40
C TYR A 14 18.37 -3.60 -1.97
N LEU A 15 17.58 -3.11 -1.00
CA LEU A 15 17.69 -3.51 0.41
C LEU A 15 17.44 -5.01 0.62
N ASP A 16 16.52 -5.63 -0.13
CA ASP A 16 16.24 -7.08 -0.05
C ASP A 16 17.44 -7.92 -0.50
N THR A 17 18.37 -7.36 -1.29
CA THR A 17 19.62 -8.05 -1.68
C THR A 17 20.72 -7.98 -0.64
N LEU A 18 20.64 -7.05 0.33
CA LEU A 18 21.71 -6.80 1.31
C LEU A 18 21.68 -7.74 2.51
N SER A 19 20.55 -8.39 2.77
CA SER A 19 20.36 -9.28 3.92
C SER A 19 19.86 -10.65 3.46
N PRO A 20 20.47 -11.76 3.92
CA PRO A 20 19.91 -13.09 3.72
C PRO A 20 18.69 -13.37 4.63
N VAL A 21 18.45 -12.51 5.63
CA VAL A 21 17.35 -12.65 6.59
C VAL A 21 16.12 -11.91 6.09
N GLY A 22 14.99 -12.62 6.05
CA GLY A 22 13.68 -12.02 5.79
C GLY A 22 13.46 -11.62 4.34
N ARG A 23 13.84 -12.47 3.38
CA ARG A 23 13.64 -12.25 1.94
C ARG A 23 12.17 -11.95 1.63
N LEU A 24 11.90 -10.74 1.14
CA LEU A 24 10.58 -10.23 0.81
C LEU A 24 10.22 -10.38 -0.67
N LEU A 25 11.24 -10.54 -1.54
CA LEU A 25 11.10 -10.71 -2.98
C LEU A 25 11.83 -11.97 -3.47
N PRO A 26 11.15 -12.86 -4.19
CA PRO A 26 11.81 -13.92 -4.95
C PRO A 26 12.72 -13.31 -6.03
N GLN A 27 13.83 -14.00 -6.35
CA GLN A 27 14.79 -13.51 -7.35
C GLN A 27 14.20 -13.46 -8.76
N GLN A 28 13.35 -14.42 -9.14
CA GLN A 28 12.77 -14.52 -10.47
C GLN A 28 11.48 -15.35 -10.49
N GLY A 29 10.76 -15.31 -11.61
CA GLY A 29 9.61 -16.18 -11.86
C GLY A 29 8.25 -15.54 -11.53
N ARG A 30 7.20 -16.37 -11.63
CA ARG A 30 5.80 -15.95 -11.52
C ARG A 30 5.47 -15.34 -10.15
N GLU A 31 6.04 -15.87 -9.09
CA GLU A 31 5.81 -15.37 -7.72
C GLU A 31 6.34 -13.95 -7.55
N ARG A 32 7.53 -13.64 -8.11
CA ARG A 32 8.07 -12.28 -8.13
C ARG A 32 7.13 -11.33 -8.88
N ALA A 33 6.65 -11.73 -10.06
CA ALA A 33 5.72 -10.92 -10.83
C ALA A 33 4.42 -10.66 -10.05
N ALA A 34 3.88 -11.65 -9.34
CA ALA A 34 2.71 -11.48 -8.48
C ALA A 34 2.97 -10.45 -7.36
N ILE A 35 4.10 -10.56 -6.65
CA ILE A 35 4.47 -9.62 -5.58
C ILE A 35 4.63 -8.20 -6.12
N LYS A 36 5.30 -8.02 -7.27
CA LYS A 36 5.46 -6.70 -7.89
C LYS A 36 4.13 -6.11 -8.39
N SER A 37 3.19 -6.94 -8.84
CA SER A 37 1.84 -6.48 -9.18
C SER A 37 1.08 -5.99 -7.95
N TRP A 38 1.22 -6.67 -6.80
CA TRP A 38 0.67 -6.23 -5.52
C TRP A 38 1.29 -4.92 -5.03
N GLU A 39 2.61 -4.77 -5.14
CA GLU A 39 3.30 -3.51 -4.85
C GLU A 39 2.76 -2.38 -5.75
N ALA A 40 2.61 -2.64 -7.05
CA ALA A 40 2.14 -1.64 -8.00
C ALA A 40 0.71 -1.16 -7.74
N ILE A 41 -0.21 -2.06 -7.35
CA ILE A 41 -1.59 -1.65 -7.03
C ILE A 41 -1.67 -0.90 -5.70
N ALA A 42 -0.89 -1.27 -4.69
CA ALA A 42 -0.82 -0.55 -3.43
C ALA A 42 -0.24 0.87 -3.62
N ASP A 43 0.80 1.01 -4.43
CA ASP A 43 1.31 2.33 -4.80
C ASP A 43 0.29 3.13 -5.62
N GLY A 44 -0.48 2.48 -6.50
CA GLY A 44 -1.56 3.14 -7.23
C GLY A 44 -2.64 3.72 -6.31
N VAL A 45 -2.92 3.08 -5.17
CA VAL A 45 -3.77 3.63 -4.10
C VAL A 45 -3.12 4.86 -3.49
N LEU A 46 -1.83 4.78 -3.15
CA LEU A 46 -1.08 5.91 -2.57
C LEU A 46 -1.03 7.11 -3.53
N ASP A 47 -0.78 6.90 -4.82
CA ASP A 47 -0.76 7.95 -5.84
C ASP A 47 -2.10 8.68 -5.92
N ALA A 48 -3.21 7.92 -5.94
CA ALA A 48 -4.56 8.48 -5.96
C ALA A 48 -4.88 9.24 -4.66
N ALA A 49 -4.54 8.66 -3.51
CA ALA A 49 -4.77 9.27 -2.20
C ALA A 49 -3.95 10.55 -2.02
N ILE A 50 -2.68 10.56 -2.43
CA ILE A 50 -1.82 11.75 -2.41
C ILE A 50 -2.38 12.82 -3.35
N ALA A 51 -2.84 12.45 -4.54
CA ALA A 51 -3.44 13.39 -5.48
C ALA A 51 -4.70 14.08 -4.90
N ILE A 52 -5.59 13.33 -4.25
CA ILE A 52 -6.75 13.91 -3.54
C ILE A 52 -6.30 14.81 -2.39
N PHE A 53 -5.34 14.34 -1.59
CA PHE A 53 -4.83 15.11 -0.46
C PHE A 53 -4.25 16.46 -0.90
N ILE A 54 -3.46 16.48 -1.98
CA ILE A 54 -2.90 17.71 -2.55
C ILE A 54 -4.02 18.62 -3.07
N GLU A 55 -5.00 18.08 -3.81
CA GLU A 55 -6.14 18.85 -4.32
C GLU A 55 -6.88 19.56 -3.17
N ASN A 56 -7.14 18.85 -2.08
CA ASN A 56 -7.90 19.36 -0.93
C ASN A 56 -7.10 20.31 -0.02
N ASN A 57 -5.79 20.11 0.13
CA ASN A 57 -5.00 20.81 1.15
C ASN A 57 -4.00 21.83 0.60
N ARG A 58 -3.67 21.76 -0.69
CA ARG A 58 -2.65 22.63 -1.31
C ARG A 58 -3.22 23.53 -2.40
N ARG A 59 -4.43 23.26 -2.91
CA ARG A 59 -5.11 24.16 -3.85
C ARG A 59 -6.15 25.01 -3.14
N GLU A 60 -6.24 26.26 -3.56
CA GLU A 60 -7.32 27.16 -3.12
C GLU A 60 -8.68 26.57 -3.52
N PRO A 61 -9.73 26.74 -2.71
CA PRO A 61 -11.04 26.12 -2.95
C PRO A 61 -11.60 26.31 -4.36
N GLN A 62 -11.40 27.50 -4.94
CA GLN A 62 -11.87 27.87 -6.28
C GLN A 62 -11.15 27.14 -7.44
N PHE A 63 -9.97 26.58 -7.21
CA PHE A 63 -9.19 25.83 -8.22
C PHE A 63 -9.29 24.31 -8.04
N ARG A 64 -10.08 23.84 -7.08
CA ARG A 64 -10.28 22.41 -6.84
C ARG A 64 -11.22 21.84 -7.88
N SER A 65 -10.87 20.69 -8.44
CA SER A 65 -11.73 19.96 -9.36
C SER A 65 -12.38 18.76 -8.67
N GLN A 66 -13.68 18.84 -8.40
CA GLN A 66 -14.43 17.72 -7.83
C GLN A 66 -14.37 16.48 -8.74
N ALA A 67 -14.51 16.67 -10.06
CA ALA A 67 -14.39 15.58 -11.03
C ALA A 67 -13.02 14.89 -10.99
N TRP A 68 -11.94 15.62 -10.67
CA TRP A 68 -10.62 15.01 -10.48
C TRP A 68 -10.54 14.19 -9.19
N ILE A 69 -11.11 14.71 -8.10
CA ILE A 69 -11.20 14.00 -6.81
C ILE A 69 -11.99 12.70 -6.99
N ASP A 70 -13.19 12.77 -7.59
CA ASP A 70 -14.05 11.61 -7.83
C ASP A 70 -13.34 10.55 -8.68
N ARG A 71 -12.57 10.98 -9.69
CA ARG A 71 -11.75 10.07 -10.50
C ARG A 71 -10.69 9.34 -9.67
N GLN A 72 -10.00 10.04 -8.77
CA GLN A 72 -9.00 9.39 -7.92
C GLN A 72 -9.66 8.49 -6.88
N GLN A 73 -10.80 8.90 -6.32
CA GLN A 73 -11.57 8.07 -5.39
C GLN A 73 -11.99 6.76 -6.06
N GLY A 74 -12.49 6.81 -7.30
CA GLY A 74 -12.82 5.61 -8.06
C GLY A 74 -11.64 4.67 -8.31
N LYS A 75 -10.40 5.19 -8.39
CA LYS A 75 -9.19 4.34 -8.44
C LYS A 75 -8.91 3.65 -7.12
N ILE A 76 -9.05 4.37 -6.01
CA ILE A 76 -8.88 3.82 -4.66
C ILE A 76 -9.90 2.70 -4.46
N ASP A 77 -11.17 2.96 -4.76
CA ASP A 77 -12.25 1.98 -4.57
C ASP A 77 -12.03 0.73 -5.44
N ALA A 78 -11.70 0.91 -6.73
CA ALA A 78 -11.42 -0.21 -7.62
C ALA A 78 -10.19 -1.04 -7.17
N ALA A 79 -9.14 -0.37 -6.67
CA ALA A 79 -7.95 -1.05 -6.19
C ALA A 79 -8.21 -1.81 -4.88
N LEU A 80 -8.93 -1.20 -3.92
CA LEU A 80 -9.30 -1.86 -2.67
C LEU A 80 -10.22 -3.07 -2.93
N ASP A 81 -11.20 -2.94 -3.83
CA ASP A 81 -12.07 -4.05 -4.23
C ASP A 81 -11.27 -5.21 -4.86
N TYR A 82 -10.37 -4.91 -5.79
CA TYR A 82 -9.49 -5.93 -6.37
C TYR A 82 -8.62 -6.62 -5.31
N MET A 83 -7.98 -5.85 -4.43
CA MET A 83 -7.12 -6.39 -3.38
C MET A 83 -7.90 -7.24 -2.38
N ASN A 84 -9.09 -6.80 -1.97
CA ASN A 84 -9.95 -7.52 -1.05
C ASN A 84 -10.42 -8.88 -1.61
N ARG A 85 -10.79 -8.92 -2.90
CA ARG A 85 -11.15 -10.16 -3.60
C ARG A 85 -9.96 -11.07 -3.77
N SER A 86 -8.81 -10.52 -4.17
CA SER A 86 -7.59 -11.31 -4.38
C SER A 86 -7.09 -11.98 -3.08
N LEU A 87 -7.37 -11.38 -1.92
CA LEU A 87 -7.05 -11.97 -0.61
C LEU A 87 -8.00 -13.10 -0.18
N GLU A 88 -9.20 -13.20 -0.75
CA GLU A 88 -10.15 -14.28 -0.42
C GLU A 88 -9.57 -15.66 -0.77
N GLU A 89 -8.80 -15.74 -1.85
CA GLU A 89 -8.15 -16.96 -2.32
C GLU A 89 -6.86 -17.27 -1.54
N GLN A 90 -6.40 -16.38 -0.66
CA GLN A 90 -5.11 -16.51 0.02
C GLN A 90 -5.25 -16.98 1.46
N PRO A 91 -4.36 -17.88 1.94
CA PRO A 91 -4.48 -18.44 3.27
C PRO A 91 -4.08 -17.47 4.40
N ALA A 92 -3.15 -16.54 4.15
CA ALA A 92 -2.64 -15.68 5.23
C ALA A 92 -2.15 -14.29 4.80
N PHE A 93 -1.51 -14.16 3.64
CA PHE A 93 -0.84 -12.97 3.14
C PHE A 93 -1.14 -12.80 1.63
N CYS A 94 -0.79 -11.66 1.05
CA CYS A 94 -1.11 -11.30 -0.34
C CYS A 94 -0.69 -12.34 -1.39
N THR A 95 0.38 -13.10 -1.13
CA THR A 95 0.89 -14.13 -2.06
C THR A 95 1.09 -15.48 -1.39
N GLY A 96 0.25 -15.83 -0.42
CA GLY A 96 0.21 -17.17 0.17
C GLY A 96 0.40 -17.18 1.68
N VAL A 97 1.28 -18.07 2.16
CA VAL A 97 1.51 -18.30 3.61
C VAL A 97 2.63 -17.42 4.17
N ASN A 98 3.54 -16.95 3.31
CA ASN A 98 4.71 -16.19 3.73
C ASN A 98 4.46 -14.69 3.57
N PHE A 99 4.98 -13.93 4.53
CA PHE A 99 5.04 -12.47 4.47
C PHE A 99 6.03 -12.03 3.38
N SER A 100 5.64 -11.07 2.56
CA SER A 100 6.38 -10.58 1.40
C SER A 100 6.32 -9.07 1.25
N LEU A 101 6.98 -8.53 0.23
CA LEU A 101 6.89 -7.10 -0.09
C LEU A 101 5.45 -6.66 -0.42
N ALA A 102 4.63 -7.56 -0.96
CA ALA A 102 3.23 -7.27 -1.26
C ALA A 102 2.48 -6.82 0.01
N ASP A 103 2.68 -7.53 1.11
CA ASP A 103 2.04 -7.25 2.39
C ASP A 103 2.53 -5.93 3.00
N VAL A 104 3.83 -5.64 2.85
CA VAL A 104 4.41 -4.34 3.27
C VAL A 104 3.71 -3.21 2.53
N ALA A 105 3.65 -3.29 1.19
CA ALA A 105 3.08 -2.25 0.35
C ALA A 105 1.59 -2.03 0.66
N VAL A 106 0.79 -3.11 0.73
CA VAL A 106 -0.64 -3.03 1.07
C VAL A 106 -0.84 -2.45 2.47
N GLY A 107 -0.07 -2.91 3.46
CA GLY A 107 -0.17 -2.39 4.83
C GLY A 107 0.16 -0.90 4.91
N CYS A 108 1.17 -0.42 4.19
CA CYS A 108 1.50 1.00 4.10
C CYS A 108 0.39 1.82 3.43
N ALA A 109 -0.21 1.31 2.34
CA ALA A 109 -1.31 1.98 1.67
C ALA A 109 -2.54 2.12 2.59
N LEU A 110 -2.94 1.03 3.25
CA LEU A 110 -4.07 1.05 4.20
C LEU A 110 -3.80 1.95 5.41
N GLY A 111 -2.58 1.92 5.95
CA GLY A 111 -2.17 2.81 7.04
C GLY A 111 -2.19 4.29 6.65
N TYR A 112 -1.89 4.61 5.38
CA TYR A 112 -2.00 5.98 4.86
C TYR A 112 -3.46 6.42 4.71
N LEU A 113 -4.35 5.53 4.24
CA LEU A 113 -5.79 5.80 4.20
C LEU A 113 -6.33 6.07 5.62
N ASP A 114 -5.93 5.30 6.63
CA ASP A 114 -6.29 5.57 8.03
C ASP A 114 -5.82 6.95 8.52
N LEU A 115 -4.66 7.40 8.04
CA LEU A 115 -4.07 8.66 8.48
C LEU A 115 -4.73 9.88 7.85
N ARG A 116 -5.11 9.80 6.57
CA ARG A 116 -5.52 10.97 5.76
C ARG A 116 -6.94 10.90 5.23
N PHE A 117 -7.61 9.76 5.33
CA PHE A 117 -8.94 9.46 4.78
C PHE A 117 -9.75 8.61 5.77
N GLU A 118 -9.80 9.02 7.04
CA GLU A 118 -10.52 8.29 8.10
C GLU A 118 -12.01 8.13 7.75
N GLU A 119 -12.58 9.13 7.06
CA GLU A 119 -13.95 9.15 6.56
C GLU A 119 -14.28 8.06 5.53
N LEU A 120 -13.28 7.50 4.85
CA LEU A 120 -13.50 6.41 3.87
C LEU A 120 -13.99 5.13 4.56
N ALA A 121 -13.70 4.98 5.86
CA ALA A 121 -14.14 3.85 6.68
C ALA A 121 -13.90 2.47 6.02
N TRP A 122 -12.81 2.33 5.27
CA TRP A 122 -12.57 1.22 4.33
C TRP A 122 -12.72 -0.19 4.96
N ARG A 123 -12.44 -0.35 6.26
CA ARG A 123 -12.62 -1.62 6.98
C ARG A 123 -14.05 -2.16 6.91
N GLN A 124 -15.05 -1.28 6.89
CA GLN A 124 -16.47 -1.68 6.84
C GLN A 124 -16.81 -2.36 5.50
N HIS A 125 -16.08 -2.03 4.45
CA HIS A 125 -16.34 -2.50 3.08
C HIS A 125 -15.40 -3.64 2.66
N TYR A 126 -14.21 -3.75 3.25
CA TYR A 126 -13.17 -4.67 2.82
C TYR A 126 -12.66 -5.55 3.99
N PRO A 127 -13.42 -6.58 4.40
CA PRO A 127 -13.12 -7.39 5.59
C PRO A 127 -11.84 -8.24 5.45
N ASN A 128 -11.45 -8.65 4.24
CA ASN A 128 -10.21 -9.41 4.03
C ASN A 128 -8.99 -8.49 4.19
N LEU A 129 -9.09 -7.25 3.70
CA LEU A 129 -8.07 -6.23 3.94
C LEU A 129 -7.97 -5.86 5.42
N GLN A 130 -9.11 -5.76 6.12
CA GLN A 130 -9.11 -5.53 7.56
C GLN A 130 -8.34 -6.63 8.29
N ARG A 131 -8.63 -7.90 7.99
CA ARG A 131 -7.94 -9.04 8.61
C ARG A 131 -6.44 -9.05 8.34
N LEU A 132 -6.03 -8.73 7.10
CA LEU A 132 -4.61 -8.59 6.77
C LEU A 132 -3.98 -7.47 7.60
N GLU A 133 -4.61 -6.30 7.63
CA GLU A 133 -4.11 -5.13 8.32
C GLU A 133 -3.96 -5.36 9.83
N GLU A 134 -4.95 -5.98 10.48
CA GLU A 134 -4.89 -6.36 11.90
C GLU A 134 -3.66 -7.24 12.19
N LYS A 135 -3.37 -8.20 11.32
CA LYS A 135 -2.18 -9.05 11.42
C LYS A 135 -0.90 -8.21 11.25
N LEU A 136 -0.86 -7.33 10.25
CA LEU A 136 0.32 -6.51 9.97
C LEU A 136 0.64 -5.52 11.09
N ARG A 137 -0.38 -4.90 11.71
CA ARG A 137 -0.23 -3.92 12.79
C ARG A 137 0.44 -4.49 14.05
N THR A 138 0.37 -5.81 14.25
CA THR A 138 1.05 -6.48 15.37
C THR A 138 2.55 -6.67 15.16
N ARG A 139 3.06 -6.50 13.93
CA ARG A 139 4.48 -6.66 13.62
C ARG A 139 5.27 -5.46 14.13
N ALA A 140 6.40 -5.72 14.78
CA ALA A 140 7.29 -4.67 15.30
C ALA A 140 7.71 -3.64 14.24
N SER A 141 7.90 -4.06 12.98
CA SER A 141 8.20 -3.16 11.87
C SER A 141 7.09 -2.15 11.63
N PHE A 142 5.81 -2.55 11.68
CA PHE A 142 4.67 -1.65 11.51
C PHE A 142 4.43 -0.78 12.75
N THR A 143 4.55 -1.34 13.96
CA THR A 143 4.36 -0.57 15.19
C THR A 143 5.39 0.55 15.33
N SER A 144 6.67 0.25 15.03
CA SER A 144 7.77 1.21 15.18
C SER A 144 7.78 2.31 14.11
N THR A 145 7.11 2.10 12.98
CA THR A 145 7.02 3.07 11.88
C THR A 145 5.61 3.63 11.70
N ALA A 146 4.74 3.49 12.69
CA ALA A 146 3.39 4.04 12.62
C ALA A 146 3.45 5.56 12.40
N PRO A 147 2.72 6.10 11.40
CA PRO A 147 2.83 7.51 11.06
C PRO A 147 2.26 8.38 12.19
N SER A 148 2.99 9.42 12.58
CA SER A 148 2.48 10.39 13.55
C SER A 148 1.41 11.28 12.91
N ARG A 149 0.30 11.56 13.63
CA ARG A 149 -0.77 12.48 13.19
C ARG A 149 -0.38 13.98 13.15
N ARG A 150 0.92 14.29 13.05
CA ARG A 150 1.40 15.67 12.95
C ARG A 150 1.08 16.29 11.58
#